data_AF-A0A448X864-F1
#
_entry.id   AF-A0A448X864-F1
#
_cell.length_a   1.000
_cell.length_b   1.000
_cell.length_c   1.000
_cell.angle_alpha   90.00
_cell.angle_beta   90.00
_cell.angle_gamma   90.00
#
_symmetry.space_group_name_H-M   'P 1'
#
loop_
_entity.id
_entity.type
_entity.pdbx_description
1 polymer ?
#
loop_
_entity_poly.entity_id
_entity_poly.type
_entity_poly.pdbx_seq_one_letter_code
_entity_poly.pdbx_strand_id
1 'polypeptide(L)' 'MLPFDEQERLLEDALVNVRQHAFQMERCLDKKKLIEGLQHATSMLREMGTSRLSPKSYYELC' A
#
# COMPACT_ATOMS: atom_id res chain seq x y z
N MET A 1 10.63 -11.54 16.19
CA MET A 1 10.52 -11.17 14.77
C MET A 1 9.49 -12.12 14.15
N LEU A 2 8.63 -11.64 13.24
CA LEU A 2 7.75 -12.56 12.49
C LEU A 2 8.64 -13.49 11.63
N PRO A 3 8.24 -14.75 11.42
CA PRO A 3 8.92 -15.64 10.46
C PRO A 3 9.03 -14.97 9.09
N PHE A 4 10.12 -15.22 8.37
CA PHE A 4 10.38 -14.63 7.04
C PHE A 4 9.20 -14.87 6.06
N ASP A 5 8.68 -16.08 6.02
CA ASP A 5 7.53 -16.45 5.17
C ASP A 5 6.25 -15.66 5.52
N GLU A 6 6.06 -15.32 6.79
CA GLU A 6 4.92 -14.51 7.23
C GLU A 6 5.11 -13.04 6.83
N GLN A 7 6.35 -12.54 6.83
CA GLN A 7 6.66 -11.21 6.32
C GLN A 7 6.47 -11.11 4.80
N GLU A 8 6.88 -12.14 4.06
CA GLU A 8 6.71 -12.21 2.60
C GLU A 8 5.23 -12.24 2.22
N ARG A 9 4.42 -13.05 2.92
CA ARG A 9 2.96 -13.07 2.72
C ARG A 9 2.32 -11.72 3.03
N LEU A 10 2.69 -11.08 4.14
CA LEU A 10 2.17 -9.75 4.49
C LEU A 10 2.57 -8.69 3.46
N LEU A 11 3.75 -8.80 2.87
CA LEU A 11 4.20 -7.91 1.80
C LEU A 11 3.37 -8.13 0.52
N GLU A 12 3.13 -9.38 0.13
CA GLU A 12 2.28 -9.70 -1.02
C GLU A 12 0.86 -9.17 -0.84
N ASP A 13 0.25 -9.41 0.32
CA ASP A 13 -1.09 -8.91 0.66
C ASP A 13 -1.13 -7.37 0.60
N ALA A 14 -0.14 -6.69 1.19
CA ALA A 14 -0.03 -5.24 1.15
C ALA A 14 0.12 -4.72 -0.30
N LEU A 15 0.93 -5.38 -1.14
CA LEU A 15 1.11 -5.00 -2.54
C LEU A 15 -0.18 -5.17 -3.36
N VAL A 16 -0.96 -6.21 -3.10
CA VAL A 16 -2.28 -6.40 -3.72
C VAL A 16 -3.23 -5.28 -3.32
N ASN A 17 -3.30 -4.95 -2.03
CA ASN A 17 -4.16 -3.87 -1.51
C ASN A 17 -3.78 -2.50 -2.10
N VAL A 18 -2.48 -2.19 -2.15
CA VAL A 18 -1.97 -0.94 -2.73
C VAL A 18 -2.37 -0.82 -4.20
N ARG A 19 -2.22 -1.89 -5.00
CA ARG A 19 -2.65 -1.90 -6.41
C ARG A 19 -4.16 -1.68 -6.57
N GLN A 20 -4.97 -2.30 -5.72
CA GLN A 20 -6.42 -2.11 -5.74
C GLN A 20 -6.83 -0.68 -5.41
N HIS A 21 -6.24 -0.09 -4.36
CA HIS A 21 -6.52 1.29 -3.98
C HIS A 21 -6.02 2.29 -5.02
N ALA A 22 -4.88 2.05 -5.68
CA ALA A 22 -4.39 2.90 -6.77
C ALA A 22 -5.40 2.96 -7.93
N PHE A 23 -5.93 1.80 -8.33
CA PHE A 23 -6.95 1.72 -9.37
C PHE A 23 -8.25 2.43 -8.98
N GLN A 24 -8.70 2.28 -7.73
CA GLN A 24 -9.89 2.98 -7.23
C GLN A 24 -9.68 4.50 -7.18
N MET A 25 -8.49 4.93 -6.74
CA MET A 25 -8.10 6.33 -6.72
C MET A 25 -8.16 6.95 -8.12
N GLU A 26 -7.56 6.30 -9.12
CA GLU A 26 -7.58 6.75 -10.52
C GLU A 26 -9.03 6.95 -11.01
N ARG A 27 -9.91 5.97 -10.77
CA ARG A 27 -11.34 6.08 -11.14
C ARG A 27 -12.09 7.18 -10.40
N CYS A 28 -11.74 7.46 -9.14
CA CYS A 28 -12.32 8.56 -8.38
C CYS A 28 -11.85 9.91 -8.93
N LEU A 29 -10.58 10.04 -9.30
CA LEU A 29 -10.01 11.23 -9.92
C LEU A 29 -10.64 11.51 -11.29
N ASP A 30 -10.84 10.48 -12.13
CA ASP A 30 -11.55 10.59 -13.41
C ASP A 30 -12.97 11.14 -13.25
N LYS A 31 -13.64 10.75 -12.16
CA LYS A 31 -14.99 11.21 -11.80
C LYS A 31 -15.01 12.54 -11.04
N LYS A 32 -13.87 13.23 -10.92
CA LYS A 32 -13.68 14.48 -10.15
C LYS A 32 -14.04 14.36 -8.66
N LYS A 33 -13.95 13.15 -8.11
CA LYS A 33 -14.24 12.86 -6.70
C LYS A 33 -12.96 12.93 -5.87
N LEU A 34 -12.48 14.15 -5.65
CA LEU A 34 -11.17 14.42 -5.03
C LEU A 34 -11.04 13.81 -3.62
N ILE A 35 -12.05 13.96 -2.77
CA ILE A 35 -12.01 13.48 -1.37
C ILE A 35 -11.95 11.95 -1.32
N GLU A 36 -12.77 11.26 -2.13
CA GLU A 36 -12.76 9.79 -2.20
C GLU A 36 -11.41 9.28 -2.75
N GLY A 37 -10.84 9.95 -3.76
CA GLY A 37 -9.49 9.63 -4.26
C GLY A 37 -8.41 9.79 -3.18
N LEU A 38 -8.45 10.87 -2.40
CA LEU A 38 -7.52 11.10 -1.29
C LEU A 38 -7.65 10.07 -0.16
N GLN A 39 -8.86 9.56 0.10
CA GLN A 39 -9.07 8.47 1.05
C GLN A 39 -8.36 7.20 0.58
N HIS A 40 -8.46 6.84 -0.70
CA HIS A 40 -7.72 5.70 -1.26
C HIS A 40 -6.20 5.89 -1.16
N ALA A 41 -5.68 7.09 -1.45
CA ALA A 41 -4.26 7.40 -1.27
C ALA A 41 -3.80 7.24 0.19
N THR A 42 -4.62 7.69 1.14
CA THR A 42 -4.32 7.58 2.58
C THR A 42 -4.30 6.12 3.04
N SER A 43 -5.23 5.30 2.56
CA SER A 43 -5.24 3.86 2.82
C SER A 43 -4.02 3.15 2.25
N MET A 44 -3.57 3.51 1.03
CA MET A 44 -2.33 2.97 0.44
C MET A 44 -1.10 3.29 1.30
N LEU A 45 -0.95 4.55 1.72
CA LEU A 45 0.17 4.98 2.56
C LEU A 45 0.16 4.28 3.92
N ARG A 46 -1.03 4.02 4.47
CA ARG A 46 -1.18 3.27 5.72
C ARG A 46 -0.73 1.83 5.57
N GLU A 47 -1.14 1.13 4.50
CA GLU A 47 -0.71 -0.24 4.20
C GLU A 47 0.83 -0.34 4.07
N MET A 48 1.44 0.60 3.34
CA MET A 48 2.90 0.68 3.19
C MET A 48 3.61 0.97 4.52
N GLY A 49 3.06 1.84 5.37
CA GLY A 49 3.61 2.17 6.69
C GLY A 49 3.37 1.10 7.76
N THR A 50 2.34 0.27 7.63
CA THR A 50 2.08 -0.87 8.52
C THR A 50 2.85 -2.12 8.13
N SER A 51 3.36 -2.19 6.89
CA SER A 51 4.38 -3.17 6.55
C SER A 51 5.58 -2.88 7.45
N ARG A 52 5.76 -3.71 8.49
CA ARG A 52 6.94 -3.71 9.37
C ARG A 52 8.15 -4.21 8.59
N LEU A 53 8.47 -3.53 7.49
CA LEU A 53 9.66 -3.75 6.71
C LEU A 53 10.84 -3.44 7.62
N SER A 54 11.73 -4.42 7.76
CA SER A 54 13.02 -4.17 8.39
C SER A 54 13.71 -3.02 7.64
N PRO A 55 14.58 -2.22 8.29
CA PRO A 55 15.28 -1.11 7.66
C PRO A 55 15.99 -1.46 6.34
N LYS A 56 16.32 -2.75 6.12
CA LYS A 56 16.89 -3.26 4.87
C LYS A 56 15.94 -3.17 3.67
N SER A 57 14.66 -3.50 3.84
CA SER A 57 13.70 -3.53 2.73
C SER A 57 13.20 -2.13 2.34
N TYR A 58 13.36 -1.13 3.21
CA TYR A 58 13.13 0.28 2.88
C TYR A 58 14.20 0.84 1.94
N TYR A 59 15.42 0.27 1.93
CA TYR A 59 16.53 0.74 1.10
C TYR A 59 16.53 0.21 -0.34
N GLU A 60 15.82 -0.88 -0.62
CA GLU A 60 15.67 -1.40 -2.01
C GLU A 60 14.55 -0.72 -2.80
N LEU A 61 13.80 0.18 -2.16
CA LEU A 61 12.73 0.98 -2.80
C LEU A 61 13.20 2.39 -3.22
N CYS A 62 14.49 2.70 -3.08
CA CYS A 62 15.14 3.89 -3.65
C CYS A 62 15.63 3.63 -5.07
#